data_AF-A0A7C5JQ18-F1
#
_entry.id   AF-A0A7C5JQ18-F1
#
_cell.length_a   1.000
_cell.length_b   1.000
_cell.length_c   1.000
_cell.angle_alpha   90.00
_cell.angle_beta   90.00
_cell.angle_gamma   90.00
#
_symmetry.space_group_name_H-M   'P 1'
#
loop_
_entity.id
_entity.type
_entity.pdbx_description
1 polymer ?
#
loop_
_entity_poly.entity_id
_entity_poly.type
_entity_poly.pdbx_seq_one_letter_code
_entity_poly.pdbx_strand_id
1 'polypeptide(L)'
;MQRHHYLGVLPKISETLWYVATLAEQWIALLSFSAPALKCSPRDQWIGWDFRHQYDRLKLLTNNSRFLILPDWHVPNLGSRILSLCQQRLPLDWQKAFGHPLVLLETFVDPQRFHGTIYKAANWIYTGQSKGFHRTRQGYSAMTASRKMVFVKPLISNVQAVLSQPVLEPTYRIGGPKIMISAQHMKSLPDFFEDIPDPRRPQGRRHRLSAVLAIATAATLCGMRGYLAISDWAKSLSQKARERFGCRYENRRYIVPSLSVIRDVLIRVDPVHLDHALQRWNNVYAQNDESLAIDGKTMKNAIDDQGYQVHIMSAVGHQTKVCHTQKKLAPSR
;
A
#
# COMPACT_ATOMS: atom_id res chain seq x y z
N MET A 1 24.58 19.68 5.95
CA MET A 1 23.18 19.68 5.44
C MET A 1 22.39 20.90 5.91
N GLN A 2 22.18 21.09 7.22
CA GLN A 2 21.37 22.20 7.76
C GLN A 2 21.80 23.59 7.27
N ARG A 3 23.11 23.85 7.22
CA ARG A 3 23.68 25.14 6.83
C ARG A 3 23.53 25.50 5.35
N HIS A 4 23.54 24.52 4.45
CA HIS A 4 23.74 24.78 3.01
C HIS A 4 22.65 24.22 2.09
N HIS A 5 21.88 23.21 2.52
CA HIS A 5 20.79 22.69 1.69
C HIS A 5 19.57 23.62 1.82
N TYR A 6 18.96 24.02 0.69
CA TYR A 6 17.84 24.99 0.67
C TYR A 6 16.58 24.54 1.44
N LEU A 7 16.42 23.23 1.70
CA LEU A 7 15.38 22.65 2.56
C LEU A 7 15.87 22.23 3.96
N GLY A 8 17.09 22.61 4.34
CA GLY A 8 17.72 22.20 5.59
C GLY A 8 17.87 20.69 5.75
N VAL A 9 18.12 20.27 6.99
CA VAL A 9 18.18 18.86 7.36
C VAL A 9 16.79 18.21 7.30
N LEU A 10 16.73 16.96 6.88
CA LEU A 10 15.54 16.14 7.02
C LEU A 10 15.70 15.26 8.28
N PRO A 11 14.75 15.29 9.23
CA PRO A 11 14.74 14.32 10.33
C PRO A 11 14.73 12.89 9.79
N LYS A 12 15.27 11.93 10.54
CA LYS A 12 15.18 10.51 10.17
C LYS A 12 13.70 10.12 10.09
N ILE A 13 13.26 9.66 8.92
CA ILE A 13 11.89 9.20 8.68
C ILE A 13 11.98 7.76 8.21
N SER A 14 11.53 6.82 9.05
CA SER A 14 11.56 5.39 8.73
C SER A 14 12.99 4.91 8.37
N GLU A 15 13.08 3.98 7.42
CA GLU A 15 14.31 3.54 6.74
C GLU A 15 14.96 4.75 6.03
N THR A 16 16.17 5.09 6.46
CA THR A 16 16.94 6.24 5.95
C THR A 16 18.43 5.90 5.98
N LEU A 17 19.13 6.17 4.86
CA LEU A 17 20.59 6.14 4.75
C LEU A 17 21.13 7.52 4.40
N TRP A 18 22.31 7.82 4.92
CA TRP A 18 23.05 9.04 4.59
C TRP A 18 24.39 8.67 3.98
N TYR A 19 24.78 9.44 2.97
CA TYR A 19 26.08 9.30 2.31
C TYR A 19 26.83 10.62 2.36
N VAL A 20 28.13 10.51 2.54
CA VAL A 20 29.10 11.58 2.32
C VAL A 20 29.92 11.18 1.11
N ALA A 21 29.93 12.01 0.09
CA ALA A 21 30.88 11.87 -1.02
C ALA A 21 32.18 12.57 -0.62
N THR A 22 33.30 11.86 -0.77
CA THR A 22 34.64 12.38 -0.50
C THR A 22 35.49 12.39 -1.76
N LEU A 23 36.40 13.38 -1.84
CA LEU A 23 37.46 13.46 -2.83
C LEU A 23 38.73 13.85 -2.09
N ALA A 24 39.78 13.00 -2.18
CA ALA A 24 41.01 13.18 -1.40
C ALA A 24 40.75 13.45 0.10
N GLU A 25 39.90 12.62 0.72
CA GLU A 25 39.44 12.73 2.12
C GLU A 25 38.63 13.99 2.47
N GLN A 26 38.42 14.91 1.53
CA GLN A 26 37.58 16.09 1.74
C GLN A 26 36.13 15.79 1.40
N TRP A 27 35.21 16.28 2.23
CA TRP A 27 33.78 16.17 1.97
C TRP A 27 33.40 17.12 0.84
N ILE A 28 32.74 16.59 -0.18
CA ILE A 28 32.35 17.36 -1.38
C ILE A 28 30.84 17.41 -1.58
N ALA A 29 30.11 16.39 -1.11
CA ALA A 29 28.66 16.35 -1.20
C ALA A 29 28.04 15.48 -0.11
N LEU A 30 26.77 15.74 0.17
CA LEU A 30 25.95 15.02 1.13
C LEU A 30 24.67 14.54 0.46
N LEU A 31 24.29 13.28 0.68
CA LEU A 31 23.06 12.69 0.16
C LEU A 31 22.28 12.03 1.29
N SER A 32 20.95 12.05 1.17
CA SER A 32 20.08 11.24 1.98
C SER A 32 19.10 10.48 1.11
N PHE A 33 18.92 9.20 1.42
CA PHE A 33 17.88 8.35 0.86
C PHE A 33 16.94 7.96 2.00
N SER A 34 15.64 8.20 1.85
CA SER A 34 14.65 7.87 2.87
C SER A 34 13.40 7.26 2.25
N ALA A 35 12.50 6.75 3.09
CA ALA A 35 11.22 6.21 2.65
C ALA A 35 10.52 7.08 1.56
N PRO A 36 9.93 6.44 0.53
CA PRO A 36 9.33 7.12 -0.60
C PRO A 36 8.05 7.86 -0.21
N ALA A 37 7.61 8.77 -1.09
CA ALA A 37 6.32 9.41 -0.97
C ALA A 37 5.20 8.36 -1.03
N LEU A 38 4.33 8.37 -0.03
CA LEU A 38 3.21 7.41 0.05
C LEU A 38 2.29 7.46 -1.16
N LYS A 39 2.12 8.64 -1.76
CA LYS A 39 1.30 8.86 -2.96
C LYS A 39 2.05 9.76 -3.92
N CYS A 40 2.25 9.30 -5.16
CA CYS A 40 2.93 10.06 -6.19
C CYS A 40 2.34 9.69 -7.56
N SER A 41 1.27 10.38 -7.97
CA SER A 41 0.54 10.06 -9.20
C SER A 41 1.43 9.91 -10.44
N PRO A 42 2.43 10.79 -10.70
CA PRO A 42 3.30 10.63 -11.87
C PRO A 42 4.12 9.34 -11.84
N ARG A 43 4.70 9.00 -10.68
CA ARG A 43 5.42 7.74 -10.49
C ARG A 43 4.47 6.55 -10.62
N ASP A 44 3.33 6.61 -9.95
CA ASP A 44 2.38 5.50 -9.89
C ASP A 44 1.84 5.15 -11.28
N GLN A 45 1.56 6.17 -12.11
CA GLN A 45 1.19 6.01 -13.52
C GLN A 45 2.34 5.44 -14.36
N TRP A 46 3.57 5.90 -14.14
CA TRP A 46 4.73 5.36 -14.83
C TRP A 46 4.97 3.90 -14.45
N ILE A 47 4.83 3.50 -13.19
CA ILE A 47 4.96 2.08 -12.78
C ILE A 47 3.86 1.22 -13.42
N GLY A 48 2.62 1.72 -13.43
CA GLY A 48 1.45 1.00 -13.95
C GLY A 48 0.82 0.04 -12.94
N TRP A 49 1.14 0.17 -11.65
CA TRP A 49 0.61 -0.71 -10.61
C TRP A 49 -0.81 -0.32 -10.17
N ASP A 50 -1.59 -1.28 -9.68
CA ASP A 50 -2.87 -1.00 -9.03
C ASP A 50 -2.65 -0.39 -7.63
N PHE A 51 -3.50 0.56 -7.24
CA PHE A 51 -3.54 1.13 -5.88
C PHE A 51 -3.58 0.06 -4.78
N ARG A 52 -4.21 -1.09 -5.04
CA ARG A 52 -4.29 -2.25 -4.14
C ARG A 52 -2.91 -2.75 -3.71
N HIS A 53 -1.93 -2.69 -4.61
CA HIS A 53 -0.58 -3.24 -4.40
C HIS A 53 0.47 -2.18 -4.05
N GLN A 54 0.16 -0.90 -4.29
CA GLN A 54 1.08 0.22 -4.15
C GLN A 54 1.79 0.22 -2.79
N TYR A 55 1.02 0.17 -1.69
CA TYR A 55 1.57 0.36 -0.34
C TYR A 55 2.50 -0.77 0.11
N ASP A 56 2.19 -2.00 -0.26
CA ASP A 56 3.05 -3.17 0.01
C ASP A 56 4.38 -3.08 -0.71
N ARG A 57 4.39 -2.44 -1.87
CA ARG A 57 5.55 -2.33 -2.75
C ARG A 57 6.40 -1.10 -2.48
N LEU A 58 5.91 -0.12 -1.71
CA LEU A 58 6.68 1.08 -1.37
C LEU A 58 8.00 0.77 -0.65
N LYS A 59 8.13 -0.37 0.05
CA LYS A 59 9.41 -0.78 0.65
C LYS A 59 10.48 -1.14 -0.39
N LEU A 60 10.09 -1.41 -1.63
CA LEU A 60 11.02 -1.67 -2.74
C LEU A 60 11.53 -0.36 -3.37
N LEU A 61 11.08 0.79 -2.87
CA LEU A 61 11.41 2.13 -3.36
C LEU A 61 12.11 2.95 -2.28
N THR A 62 12.95 3.90 -2.70
CA THR A 62 13.45 4.95 -1.81
C THR A 62 13.49 6.29 -2.53
N ASN A 63 13.39 7.37 -1.77
CA ASN A 63 13.47 8.72 -2.27
C ASN A 63 14.87 9.29 -1.99
N ASN A 64 15.52 9.85 -3.01
CA ASN A 64 16.66 10.72 -2.81
C ASN A 64 16.20 12.08 -2.25
N SER A 65 15.94 12.08 -0.94
CA SER A 65 15.28 13.17 -0.24
C SER A 65 16.12 14.43 -0.10
N ARG A 66 17.46 14.31 -0.13
CA ARG A 66 18.40 15.44 -0.10
C ARG A 66 19.60 15.11 -0.94
N PHE A 67 20.03 16.09 -1.72
CA PHE A 67 21.31 16.06 -2.40
C PHE A 67 21.91 17.46 -2.38
N LEU A 68 23.06 17.60 -1.73
CA LEU A 68 23.80 18.84 -1.58
C LEU A 68 25.22 18.62 -2.07
N ILE A 69 25.64 19.32 -3.11
CA ILE A 69 27.06 19.55 -3.38
C ILE A 69 27.47 20.75 -2.53
N LEU A 70 28.58 20.64 -1.79
CA LEU A 70 29.02 21.72 -0.90
C LEU A 70 29.48 22.94 -1.71
N PRO A 71 29.28 24.18 -1.19
CA PRO A 71 29.49 25.41 -1.98
C PRO A 71 30.88 25.58 -2.58
N ASP A 72 31.91 25.02 -1.94
CA ASP A 72 33.29 25.15 -2.41
C ASP A 72 33.60 24.21 -3.60
N TRP A 73 32.63 23.40 -4.04
CA TRP A 73 32.81 22.35 -5.04
C TRP A 73 31.95 22.56 -6.28
N HIS A 74 32.57 23.08 -7.33
CA HIS A 74 31.94 23.31 -8.63
C HIS A 74 32.77 22.70 -9.76
N VAL A 75 32.64 21.39 -9.95
CA VAL A 75 33.32 20.63 -11.01
C VAL A 75 32.28 20.12 -12.03
N PRO A 76 32.55 20.22 -13.35
CA PRO A 76 31.66 19.65 -14.37
C PRO A 76 31.34 18.18 -14.09
N ASN A 77 30.07 17.80 -14.27
CA ASN A 77 29.57 16.42 -14.12
C ASN A 77 29.72 15.81 -12.71
N LEU A 78 30.12 16.59 -11.70
CA LEU A 78 30.31 16.09 -10.34
C LEU A 78 29.03 15.46 -9.77
N GLY A 79 27.90 16.17 -9.93
CA GLY A 79 26.61 15.73 -9.40
C GLY A 79 26.13 14.41 -9.99
N SER A 80 26.20 14.26 -11.33
CA SER A 80 25.78 13.02 -12.01
C SER A 80 26.72 11.86 -11.71
N ARG A 81 28.03 12.11 -11.55
CA ARG A 81 29.00 11.09 -11.13
C ARG A 81 28.73 10.59 -9.71
N ILE A 82 28.53 11.49 -8.76
CA ILE A 82 28.19 11.14 -7.36
C ILE A 82 26.89 10.34 -7.31
N LEU A 83 25.86 10.76 -8.06
CA LEU A 83 24.60 10.01 -8.15
C LEU A 83 24.81 8.59 -8.68
N SER A 84 25.63 8.43 -9.71
CA SER A 84 25.91 7.12 -10.31
C SER A 84 26.66 6.19 -9.35
N LEU A 85 27.65 6.72 -8.62
CA LEU A 85 28.39 5.97 -7.60
C LEU A 85 27.47 5.55 -6.44
N CYS A 86 26.60 6.45 -5.97
CA CYS A 86 25.63 6.12 -4.93
C CYS A 86 24.65 5.04 -5.42
N GLN A 87 24.12 5.17 -6.64
CA GLN A 87 23.19 4.19 -7.22
C GLN A 87 23.76 2.77 -7.29
N GLN A 88 25.06 2.61 -7.58
CA GLN A 88 25.70 1.30 -7.67
C GLN A 88 25.79 0.60 -6.31
N ARG A 89 26.00 1.36 -5.23
CA ARG A 89 26.20 0.82 -3.89
C ARG A 89 24.91 0.70 -3.08
N LEU A 90 23.98 1.63 -3.31
CA LEU A 90 22.77 1.79 -2.51
C LEU A 90 21.93 0.50 -2.37
N PRO A 91 21.69 -0.34 -3.40
CA PRO A 91 20.93 -1.57 -3.22
C PRO A 91 21.53 -2.52 -2.18
N LEU A 92 22.86 -2.69 -2.19
CA LEU A 92 23.57 -3.57 -1.25
C LEU A 92 23.54 -3.01 0.16
N ASP A 93 23.80 -1.71 0.32
CA ASP A 93 23.73 -1.04 1.62
C ASP A 93 22.29 -1.08 2.19
N TRP A 94 21.28 -0.90 1.33
CA TRP A 94 19.86 -0.93 1.73
C TRP A 94 19.46 -2.32 2.21
N GLN A 95 19.83 -3.37 1.47
CA GLN A 95 19.62 -4.76 1.86
C GLN A 95 20.31 -5.06 3.20
N LYS A 96 21.56 -4.62 3.37
CA LYS A 96 22.33 -4.82 4.61
C LYS A 96 21.71 -4.10 5.81
N ALA A 97 21.21 -2.89 5.60
CA ALA A 97 20.67 -2.06 6.69
C ALA A 97 19.23 -2.42 7.08
N PHE A 98 18.39 -2.81 6.12
CA PHE A 98 16.94 -2.98 6.33
C PHE A 98 16.41 -4.37 6.03
N GLY A 99 17.24 -5.27 5.49
CA GLY A 99 16.89 -6.67 5.28
C GLY A 99 15.99 -6.93 4.08
N HIS A 100 15.86 -5.98 3.16
CA HIS A 100 15.01 -6.13 1.97
C HIS A 100 15.55 -5.39 0.73
N PRO A 101 15.18 -5.84 -0.48
CA PRO A 101 15.73 -5.29 -1.70
C PRO A 101 15.18 -3.91 -2.02
N LEU A 102 15.90 -3.20 -2.89
CA LEU A 102 15.57 -1.89 -3.42
C LEU A 102 15.65 -1.96 -4.95
N VAL A 103 14.58 -1.59 -5.65
CA VAL A 103 14.49 -1.77 -7.11
C VAL A 103 14.24 -0.46 -7.88
N LEU A 104 13.83 0.60 -7.19
CA LEU A 104 13.50 1.87 -7.82
C LEU A 104 13.84 3.05 -6.90
N LEU A 105 14.46 4.08 -7.46
CA LEU A 105 14.65 5.37 -6.79
C LEU A 105 13.65 6.40 -7.31
N GLU A 106 13.23 7.32 -6.46
CA GLU A 106 12.51 8.53 -6.82
C GLU A 106 13.20 9.78 -6.30
N THR A 107 12.89 10.93 -6.88
CA THR A 107 13.30 12.24 -6.35
C THR A 107 12.33 13.32 -6.80
N PHE A 108 12.37 14.46 -6.10
CA PHE A 108 11.51 15.60 -6.37
C PHE A 108 12.35 16.86 -6.53
N VAL A 109 12.29 17.46 -7.72
CA VAL A 109 13.01 18.69 -8.04
C VAL A 109 12.03 19.86 -8.08
N ASP A 110 12.35 20.94 -7.37
CA ASP A 110 11.57 22.18 -7.44
C ASP A 110 11.98 22.96 -8.70
N PRO A 111 11.11 23.06 -9.72
CA PRO A 111 11.44 23.71 -10.99
C PRO A 111 11.66 25.23 -10.83
N GLN A 112 11.21 25.84 -9.73
CA GLN A 112 11.50 27.26 -9.46
C GLN A 112 12.97 27.49 -9.04
N ARG A 113 13.67 26.42 -8.64
CA ARG A 113 15.07 26.50 -8.16
C ARG A 113 16.03 25.76 -9.06
N PHE A 114 15.61 24.64 -9.64
CA PHE A 114 16.51 23.75 -10.37
C PHE A 114 15.82 23.13 -11.59
N HIS A 115 16.57 22.97 -12.67
CA HIS A 115 16.10 22.37 -13.93
C HIS A 115 16.15 20.82 -13.96
N GLY A 116 16.58 20.20 -12.85
CA GLY A 116 16.77 18.75 -12.75
C GLY A 116 17.94 18.21 -13.58
N THR A 117 18.86 19.07 -14.02
CA THR A 117 19.95 18.74 -14.95
C THR A 117 20.77 17.54 -14.53
N ILE A 118 21.14 17.44 -13.25
CA ILE A 118 21.92 16.32 -12.72
C ILE A 118 21.21 14.96 -12.84
N TYR A 119 19.88 14.94 -12.68
CA TYR A 119 19.09 13.72 -12.78
C TYR A 119 18.91 13.32 -14.24
N LYS A 120 18.66 14.28 -15.13
CA LYS A 120 18.64 14.07 -16.59
C LYS A 120 19.98 13.51 -17.07
N ALA A 121 21.09 14.12 -16.66
CA ALA A 121 22.45 13.69 -17.00
C ALA A 121 22.81 12.31 -16.42
N ALA A 122 22.21 11.92 -15.29
CA ALA A 122 22.37 10.58 -14.69
C ALA A 122 21.37 9.55 -15.23
N ASN A 123 20.72 9.82 -16.37
CA ASN A 123 19.73 8.96 -17.01
C ASN A 123 18.55 8.58 -16.08
N TRP A 124 18.05 9.55 -15.31
CA TRP A 124 16.78 9.41 -14.59
C TRP A 124 15.63 9.77 -15.53
N ILE A 125 14.52 9.07 -15.37
CA ILE A 125 13.32 9.22 -16.19
C ILE A 125 12.43 10.27 -15.56
N TYR A 126 12.08 11.32 -16.31
CA TYR A 126 11.09 12.30 -15.88
C TYR A 126 9.67 11.74 -16.07
N THR A 127 8.89 11.64 -15.00
CA THR A 127 7.56 11.02 -15.03
C THR A 127 6.41 12.03 -14.99
N GLY A 128 6.71 13.32 -14.80
CA GLY A 128 5.71 14.40 -14.74
C GLY A 128 5.83 15.26 -13.49
N GLN A 129 4.77 16.02 -13.20
CA GLN A 129 4.74 16.96 -12.07
C GLN A 129 3.86 16.48 -10.92
N SER A 130 4.31 16.70 -9.68
CA SER A 130 3.50 16.49 -8.48
C SER A 130 2.35 17.50 -8.38
N LYS A 131 1.31 17.15 -7.62
CA LYS A 131 0.13 18.01 -7.40
C LYS A 131 0.35 19.14 -6.36
N GLY A 132 1.57 19.32 -5.85
CA GLY A 132 1.92 20.43 -4.94
C GLY A 132 1.46 20.26 -3.47
N PHE A 133 1.01 19.08 -3.07
CA PHE A 133 0.64 18.79 -1.68
C PHE A 133 1.89 18.55 -0.82
N HIS A 134 1.89 19.10 0.40
CA HIS A 134 2.87 18.75 1.43
C HIS A 134 2.16 18.29 2.71
N ARG A 135 2.82 17.37 3.43
CA ARG A 135 2.31 16.83 4.68
C ARG A 135 2.51 17.87 5.79
N THR A 136 1.44 18.24 6.48
CA THR A 136 1.45 19.05 7.70
C THR A 136 1.16 18.16 8.91
N ARG A 137 1.40 18.67 10.13
CA ARG A 137 1.10 17.92 11.37
C ARG A 137 -0.39 17.57 11.51
N GLN A 138 -1.28 18.31 10.83
CA GLN A 138 -2.73 18.11 10.84
C GLN A 138 -3.28 17.42 9.58
N GLY A 139 -2.43 16.99 8.63
CA GLY A 139 -2.87 16.31 7.41
C GLY A 139 -2.05 16.70 6.18
N TYR A 140 -2.73 17.10 5.12
CA TYR A 140 -2.12 17.65 3.89
C TYR A 140 -2.58 19.11 3.74
N SER A 141 -1.69 20.03 3.38
CA SER A 141 -2.08 21.43 3.18
C SER A 141 -3.02 21.59 1.99
N ALA A 142 -3.89 22.61 2.05
CA ALA A 142 -4.95 22.84 1.07
C ALA A 142 -4.43 23.25 -0.32
N MET A 143 -3.26 23.88 -0.42
CA MET A 143 -2.46 24.18 -1.64
C MET A 143 -1.47 25.27 -1.24
N THR A 144 -0.15 25.08 -1.44
CA THR A 144 0.84 26.17 -1.20
C THR A 144 2.28 25.89 -1.67
N ALA A 145 2.58 24.84 -2.43
CA ALA A 145 3.94 24.58 -2.90
C ALA A 145 4.02 24.45 -4.42
N SER A 146 5.14 24.89 -4.99
CA SER A 146 5.48 24.72 -6.40
C SER A 146 5.35 23.24 -6.78
N ARG A 147 4.76 22.99 -7.96
CA ARG A 147 4.67 21.64 -8.50
C ARG A 147 6.09 21.12 -8.74
N LYS A 148 6.49 20.08 -8.01
CA LYS A 148 7.81 19.47 -8.17
C LYS A 148 7.84 18.56 -9.39
N MET A 149 8.92 18.62 -10.17
CA MET A 149 9.25 17.61 -11.15
C MET A 149 9.56 16.29 -10.46
N VAL A 150 8.96 15.20 -10.93
CA VAL A 150 9.16 13.85 -10.42
C VAL A 150 10.10 13.11 -11.37
N PHE A 151 11.18 12.58 -10.83
CA PHE A 151 12.09 11.71 -11.57
C PHE A 151 12.19 10.35 -10.88
N VAL A 152 12.36 9.31 -11.68
CA VAL A 152 12.58 7.94 -11.20
C VAL A 152 13.83 7.32 -11.83
N LYS A 153 14.48 6.41 -11.11
CA LYS A 153 15.62 5.64 -11.61
C LYS A 153 15.41 4.15 -11.35
N PRO A 154 15.14 3.35 -12.39
CA PRO A 154 15.17 1.89 -12.30
C PRO A 154 16.55 1.41 -11.84
N LEU A 155 16.58 0.50 -10.87
CA LEU A 155 17.80 -0.22 -10.46
C LEU A 155 17.89 -1.62 -11.07
N ILE A 156 16.81 -2.08 -11.70
CA ILE A 156 16.71 -3.33 -12.46
C ILE A 156 15.98 -3.07 -13.80
N SER A 157 16.22 -3.90 -14.80
CA SER A 157 15.72 -3.70 -16.17
C SER A 157 14.20 -3.85 -16.31
N ASN A 158 13.59 -4.78 -15.58
CA ASN A 158 12.16 -5.13 -15.65
C ASN A 158 11.33 -4.53 -14.50
N VAL A 159 11.76 -3.38 -13.96
CA VAL A 159 11.18 -2.81 -12.72
C VAL A 159 9.67 -2.58 -12.78
N GLN A 160 9.14 -2.10 -13.90
CA GLN A 160 7.69 -1.87 -14.06
C GLN A 160 6.91 -3.20 -14.01
N ALA A 161 7.42 -4.25 -14.67
CA ALA A 161 6.80 -5.57 -14.63
C ALA A 161 6.80 -6.14 -13.21
N VAL A 162 7.96 -6.11 -12.53
CA VAL A 162 8.11 -6.59 -11.14
C VAL A 162 7.20 -5.82 -10.18
N LEU A 163 7.10 -4.50 -10.33
CA LEU A 163 6.29 -3.67 -9.45
C LEU A 163 4.80 -3.67 -9.80
N SER A 164 4.38 -4.15 -10.97
CA SER A 164 2.97 -4.15 -11.40
C SER A 164 2.33 -5.53 -11.44
N GLN A 165 3.11 -6.62 -11.47
CA GLN A 165 2.58 -7.99 -11.47
C GLN A 165 1.68 -8.26 -10.25
N PRO A 166 0.60 -9.06 -10.34
CA PRO A 166 -0.30 -9.30 -9.21
C PRO A 166 0.39 -9.94 -8.00
N VAL A 167 1.33 -10.86 -8.25
CA VAL A 167 2.03 -11.62 -7.21
C VAL A 167 3.52 -11.35 -7.30
N LEU A 168 4.10 -10.72 -6.27
CA LEU A 168 5.54 -10.52 -6.20
C LEU A 168 6.29 -11.85 -6.06
N GLU A 169 7.50 -11.92 -6.58
CA GLU A 169 8.42 -13.02 -6.25
C GLU A 169 8.75 -13.00 -4.75
N PRO A 170 9.05 -14.16 -4.13
CA PRO A 170 9.32 -14.24 -2.69
C PRO A 170 10.40 -13.26 -2.20
N THR A 171 11.42 -12.99 -3.02
CA THR A 171 12.50 -12.04 -2.76
C THR A 171 12.00 -10.60 -2.59
N TYR A 172 10.91 -10.22 -3.25
CA TYR A 172 10.31 -8.89 -3.20
C TYR A 172 9.10 -8.80 -2.25
N ARG A 173 8.69 -9.90 -1.62
CA ARG A 173 7.58 -9.91 -0.64
C ARG A 173 8.08 -9.45 0.71
N ILE A 174 7.92 -8.15 0.99
CA ILE A 174 8.38 -7.56 2.24
C ILE A 174 7.20 -7.41 3.22
N GLY A 175 7.18 -8.25 4.26
CA GLY A 175 6.11 -8.28 5.26
C GLY A 175 4.84 -9.02 4.80
N GLY A 176 3.77 -8.96 5.61
CA GLY A 176 2.47 -9.51 5.23
C GLY A 176 1.75 -8.62 4.21
N PRO A 177 0.90 -9.18 3.33
CA PRO A 177 0.13 -8.39 2.37
C PRO A 177 -0.77 -7.38 3.09
N LYS A 178 -0.57 -6.08 2.85
CA LYS A 178 -1.44 -4.98 3.27
C LYS A 178 -2.08 -4.38 2.03
N ILE A 179 -3.03 -5.10 1.46
CA ILE A 179 -3.91 -4.53 0.45
C ILE A 179 -4.59 -3.30 1.06
N MET A 180 -4.51 -2.14 0.42
CA MET A 180 -5.24 -0.96 0.87
C MET A 180 -6.56 -0.83 0.14
N ILE A 181 -7.65 -0.74 0.90
CA ILE A 181 -8.98 -0.48 0.34
C ILE A 181 -9.09 0.98 -0.15
N SER A 182 -9.56 1.17 -1.38
CA SER A 182 -9.73 2.51 -1.97
C SER A 182 -10.88 3.26 -1.30
N ALA A 183 -10.88 4.59 -1.39
CA ALA A 183 -11.99 5.40 -0.86
C ALA A 183 -13.34 5.05 -1.52
N GLN A 184 -13.30 4.65 -2.80
CA GLN A 184 -14.50 4.21 -3.53
C GLN A 184 -15.00 2.87 -3.00
N HIS A 185 -14.10 1.89 -2.80
CA HIS A 185 -14.48 0.61 -2.22
C HIS A 185 -14.97 0.76 -0.77
N MET A 186 -14.37 1.64 0.04
CA MET A 186 -14.90 1.93 1.39
C MET A 186 -16.36 2.41 1.35
N LYS A 187 -16.71 3.18 0.31
CA LYS A 187 -18.04 3.76 0.14
C LYS A 187 -19.06 2.74 -0.39
N SER A 188 -18.68 1.91 -1.36
CA SER A 188 -19.61 0.97 -2.01
C SER A 188 -19.70 -0.39 -1.34
N LEU A 189 -18.68 -0.82 -0.60
CA LEU A 189 -18.65 -2.14 0.02
C LEU A 189 -19.83 -2.42 0.98
N PRO A 190 -20.31 -1.47 1.82
CA PRO A 190 -21.51 -1.67 2.62
C PRO A 190 -22.74 -2.05 1.79
N ASP A 191 -22.90 -1.48 0.60
CA ASP A 191 -24.08 -1.65 -0.26
C ASP A 191 -24.29 -3.12 -0.66
N PHE A 192 -23.20 -3.87 -0.86
CA PHE A 192 -23.26 -5.31 -1.20
C PHE A 192 -23.83 -6.18 -0.09
N PHE A 193 -23.84 -5.67 1.15
CA PHE A 193 -24.30 -6.38 2.34
C PHE A 193 -25.67 -5.90 2.84
N GLU A 194 -26.34 -4.96 2.14
CA GLU A 194 -27.64 -4.43 2.60
C GLU A 194 -28.76 -5.48 2.59
N ASP A 195 -28.72 -6.41 1.64
CA ASP A 195 -29.74 -7.45 1.49
C ASP A 195 -29.61 -8.59 2.51
N ILE A 196 -28.55 -8.60 3.32
CA ILE A 196 -28.32 -9.68 4.29
C ILE A 196 -29.25 -9.48 5.50
N PRO A 197 -30.10 -10.47 5.83
CA PRO A 197 -30.96 -10.38 7.01
C PRO A 197 -30.15 -10.22 8.30
N ASP A 198 -30.51 -9.27 9.17
CA ASP A 198 -29.80 -9.03 10.42
C ASP A 198 -30.16 -10.08 11.49
N PRO A 199 -29.24 -11.00 11.85
CA PRO A 199 -29.54 -12.11 12.76
C PRO A 199 -29.58 -11.66 14.23
N ARG A 200 -29.27 -10.38 14.51
CA ARG A 200 -29.24 -9.83 15.87
C ARG A 200 -30.63 -9.40 16.31
N ARG A 201 -30.88 -9.49 17.63
CA ARG A 201 -32.09 -8.96 18.26
C ARG A 201 -32.17 -7.42 18.11
N PRO A 202 -33.37 -6.83 18.02
CA PRO A 202 -33.54 -5.37 17.82
C PRO A 202 -32.75 -4.50 18.81
N GLN A 203 -32.73 -4.86 20.10
CA GLN A 203 -32.00 -4.12 21.15
C GLN A 203 -30.47 -4.11 20.97
N GLY A 204 -29.91 -5.05 20.19
CA GLY A 204 -28.48 -5.15 19.89
C GLY A 204 -28.03 -4.40 18.61
N ARG A 205 -28.96 -3.82 17.85
CA ARG A 205 -28.70 -3.22 16.53
C ARG A 205 -28.22 -1.76 16.63
N ARG A 206 -27.11 -1.53 17.34
CA ARG A 206 -26.50 -0.18 17.40
C ARG A 206 -25.83 0.20 16.08
N HIS A 207 -25.10 -0.73 15.46
CA HIS A 207 -24.44 -0.52 14.18
C HIS A 207 -25.19 -1.26 13.07
N ARG A 208 -25.35 -0.64 11.89
CA ARG A 208 -25.89 -1.28 10.70
C ARG A 208 -25.10 -2.55 10.38
N LEU A 209 -25.78 -3.65 10.03
CA LEU A 209 -25.13 -4.92 9.71
C LEU A 209 -24.14 -4.75 8.56
N SER A 210 -24.56 -4.07 7.49
CA SER A 210 -23.74 -3.79 6.31
C SER A 210 -22.42 -3.09 6.64
N ALA A 211 -22.45 -2.09 7.52
CA ALA A 211 -21.24 -1.39 7.97
C ALA A 211 -20.28 -2.30 8.76
N VAL A 212 -20.80 -3.19 9.60
CA VAL A 212 -19.98 -4.14 10.37
C VAL A 212 -19.32 -5.17 9.44
N LEU A 213 -20.09 -5.74 8.51
CA LEU A 213 -19.59 -6.71 7.52
C LEU A 213 -18.59 -6.07 6.55
N ALA A 214 -18.82 -4.83 6.11
CA ALA A 214 -17.89 -4.08 5.28
C ALA A 214 -16.56 -3.80 5.99
N ILE A 215 -16.60 -3.39 7.27
CA ILE A 215 -15.38 -3.20 8.06
C ILE A 215 -14.61 -4.51 8.24
N ALA A 216 -15.30 -5.60 8.56
CA ALA A 216 -14.66 -6.91 8.74
C ALA A 216 -14.03 -7.41 7.43
N THR A 217 -14.75 -7.30 6.31
CA THR A 217 -14.27 -7.66 4.97
C THR A 217 -13.07 -6.80 4.59
N ALA A 218 -13.18 -5.48 4.70
CA ALA A 218 -12.09 -4.57 4.37
C ALA A 218 -10.84 -4.80 5.23
N ALA A 219 -10.99 -5.02 6.53
CA ALA A 219 -9.88 -5.33 7.42
C ALA A 219 -9.20 -6.65 7.03
N THR A 220 -9.99 -7.68 6.70
CA THR A 220 -9.49 -8.98 6.26
C THR A 220 -8.71 -8.86 4.95
N LEU A 221 -9.24 -8.09 3.98
CA LEU A 221 -8.53 -7.76 2.75
C LEU A 221 -7.22 -7.03 3.05
N CYS A 222 -7.22 -6.10 4.02
CA CYS A 222 -6.02 -5.42 4.49
C CYS A 222 -5.05 -6.32 5.30
N GLY A 223 -5.27 -7.62 5.36
CA GLY A 223 -4.40 -8.60 6.02
C GLY A 223 -4.61 -8.74 7.53
N MET A 224 -5.65 -8.11 8.09
CA MET A 224 -5.95 -8.24 9.53
C MET A 224 -6.54 -9.63 9.80
N ARG A 225 -5.97 -10.34 10.79
CA ARG A 225 -6.39 -11.69 11.16
C ARG A 225 -6.92 -11.70 12.59
N GLY A 226 -8.15 -12.19 12.76
CA GLY A 226 -8.83 -12.28 14.05
C GLY A 226 -9.55 -11.00 14.48
N TYR A 227 -10.50 -11.14 15.39
CA TYR A 227 -11.43 -10.07 15.78
C TYR A 227 -10.75 -8.85 16.40
N LEU A 228 -9.67 -9.06 17.16
CA LEU A 228 -8.92 -7.97 17.79
C LEU A 228 -8.24 -7.08 16.74
N ALA A 229 -7.51 -7.69 15.80
CA ALA A 229 -6.86 -6.97 14.71
C ALA A 229 -7.86 -6.19 13.84
N ILE A 230 -9.02 -6.78 13.56
CA ILE A 230 -10.11 -6.09 12.83
C ILE A 230 -10.61 -4.88 13.62
N SER A 231 -10.84 -5.02 14.94
CA SER A 231 -11.33 -3.93 15.78
C SER A 231 -10.31 -2.79 15.88
N ASP A 232 -9.03 -3.09 16.04
CA ASP A 232 -7.99 -2.07 16.13
C ASP A 232 -7.75 -1.37 14.80
N TRP A 233 -7.82 -2.11 13.68
CA TRP A 233 -7.83 -1.53 12.36
C TRP A 233 -9.01 -0.56 12.18
N ALA A 234 -10.23 -0.95 12.59
CA ALA A 234 -11.40 -0.08 12.52
C ALA A 234 -11.21 1.20 13.36
N LYS A 235 -10.66 1.10 14.57
CA LYS A 235 -10.34 2.27 15.42
C LYS A 235 -9.32 3.20 14.75
N SER A 236 -8.35 2.66 14.01
CA SER A 236 -7.32 3.44 13.32
C SER A 236 -7.85 4.26 12.14
N LEU A 237 -9.06 3.97 11.66
CA LEU A 237 -9.67 4.68 10.53
C LEU A 237 -9.93 6.16 10.87
N SER A 238 -9.59 7.04 9.91
CA SER A 238 -9.97 8.45 9.96
C SER A 238 -11.50 8.64 9.96
N GLN A 239 -11.99 9.77 10.47
CA GLN A 239 -13.43 10.08 10.47
C GLN A 239 -14.07 9.98 9.07
N LYS A 240 -13.40 10.48 8.03
CA LYS A 240 -13.86 10.36 6.63
C LYS A 240 -13.91 8.92 6.13
N ALA A 241 -13.03 8.04 6.62
CA ALA A 241 -13.09 6.63 6.25
C ALA A 241 -14.26 5.93 6.95
N ARG A 242 -14.49 6.24 8.24
CA ARG A 242 -15.63 5.72 9.00
C ARG A 242 -16.97 6.16 8.39
N GLU A 243 -17.06 7.40 7.94
CA GLU A 243 -18.18 7.94 7.18
C GLU A 243 -18.46 7.10 5.92
N ARG A 244 -17.43 6.83 5.11
CA ARG A 244 -17.56 6.03 3.88
C ARG A 244 -18.09 4.63 4.16
N PHE A 245 -17.66 4.00 5.25
CA PHE A 245 -18.19 2.71 5.67
C PHE A 245 -19.62 2.74 6.22
N GLY A 246 -20.27 3.92 6.30
CA GLY A 246 -21.60 4.05 6.88
C GLY A 246 -21.62 3.78 8.39
N CYS A 247 -20.53 4.11 9.10
CA CYS A 247 -20.47 3.98 10.55
C CYS A 247 -21.57 4.83 11.23
N ARG A 248 -21.97 4.42 12.43
CA ARG A 248 -22.95 5.16 13.24
C ARG A 248 -22.42 6.55 13.58
N TYR A 249 -23.22 7.58 13.39
CA TYR A 249 -22.89 8.96 13.77
C TYR A 249 -23.50 9.31 15.13
N GLU A 250 -22.67 9.72 16.09
CA GLU A 250 -23.09 10.11 17.44
C GLU A 250 -22.04 11.08 18.03
N ASN A 251 -22.47 12.07 18.82
CA ASN A 251 -21.57 13.05 19.45
C ASN A 251 -20.59 13.73 18.46
N ARG A 252 -21.10 14.11 17.29
CA ARG A 252 -20.35 14.76 16.19
C ARG A 252 -19.20 13.91 15.62
N ARG A 253 -19.24 12.59 15.79
CA ARG A 253 -18.22 11.66 15.30
C ARG A 253 -18.83 10.37 14.77
N TYR A 254 -18.16 9.78 13.79
CA TYR A 254 -18.45 8.44 13.32
C TYR A 254 -17.79 7.39 14.23
N ILE A 255 -18.60 6.48 14.75
CA ILE A 255 -18.25 5.46 15.74
C ILE A 255 -18.21 4.09 15.07
N VAL A 256 -17.07 3.42 15.19
CA VAL A 256 -16.85 2.06 14.69
C VAL A 256 -17.42 1.01 15.64
N PRO A 257 -17.78 -0.18 15.14
CA PRO A 257 -18.19 -1.29 16.00
C PRO A 257 -17.05 -1.74 16.92
N SER A 258 -17.40 -2.14 18.14
CA SER A 258 -16.45 -2.76 19.08
C SER A 258 -16.07 -4.17 18.63
N LEU A 259 -15.01 -4.71 19.22
CA LEU A 259 -14.62 -6.12 19.06
C LEU A 259 -15.81 -7.06 19.33
N SER A 260 -16.57 -6.82 20.40
CA SER A 260 -17.74 -7.63 20.75
C SER A 260 -18.82 -7.61 19.67
N VAL A 261 -19.12 -6.44 19.08
CA VAL A 261 -20.10 -6.32 17.99
C VAL A 261 -19.61 -7.02 16.73
N ILE A 262 -18.34 -6.86 16.36
CA ILE A 262 -17.75 -7.53 15.20
C ILE A 262 -17.83 -9.04 15.36
N ARG A 263 -17.45 -9.55 16.54
CA ARG A 263 -17.50 -10.98 16.85
C ARG A 263 -18.94 -11.52 16.80
N ASP A 264 -19.89 -10.84 17.45
CA ASP A 264 -21.29 -11.27 17.50
C ASP A 264 -21.92 -11.35 16.10
N VAL A 265 -21.64 -10.36 15.24
CA VAL A 265 -22.10 -10.38 13.84
C VAL A 265 -21.50 -11.54 13.06
N LEU A 266 -20.17 -11.69 13.10
CA LEU A 266 -19.47 -12.70 12.28
C LEU A 266 -19.79 -14.14 12.68
N ILE A 267 -20.20 -14.38 13.93
CA ILE A 267 -20.62 -15.71 14.40
C ILE A 267 -22.05 -16.04 13.95
N ARG A 268 -22.92 -15.05 13.81
CA ARG A 268 -24.36 -15.25 13.57
C ARG A 268 -24.80 -15.05 12.13
N VAL A 269 -24.02 -14.32 11.34
CA VAL A 269 -24.37 -14.04 9.94
C VAL A 269 -24.47 -15.35 9.16
N ASP A 270 -25.49 -15.45 8.32
CA ASP A 270 -25.66 -16.60 7.44
C ASP A 270 -24.49 -16.64 6.44
N PRO A 271 -23.69 -17.74 6.43
CA PRO A 271 -22.55 -17.85 5.54
C PRO A 271 -22.93 -17.85 4.05
N VAL A 272 -24.12 -18.32 3.69
CA VAL A 272 -24.59 -18.38 2.29
C VAL A 272 -24.89 -16.98 1.77
N HIS A 273 -25.63 -16.18 2.54
CA HIS A 273 -25.91 -14.80 2.20
C HIS A 273 -24.62 -13.95 2.14
N LEU A 274 -23.69 -14.19 3.07
CA LEU A 274 -22.41 -13.51 3.08
C LEU A 274 -21.56 -13.86 1.84
N ASP A 275 -21.50 -15.14 1.46
CA ASP A 275 -20.75 -15.58 0.29
C ASP A 275 -21.31 -14.98 -1.00
N HIS A 276 -22.64 -15.00 -1.18
CA HIS A 276 -23.27 -14.35 -2.34
C HIS A 276 -22.97 -12.85 -2.41
N ALA A 277 -23.00 -12.14 -1.28
CA ALA A 277 -22.64 -10.72 -1.24
C ALA A 277 -21.18 -10.47 -1.67
N LEU A 278 -20.24 -11.30 -1.19
CA LEU A 278 -18.83 -11.24 -1.56
C LEU A 278 -18.60 -11.59 -3.04
N GLN A 279 -19.34 -12.56 -3.58
CA GLN A 279 -19.31 -12.90 -5.00
C GLN A 279 -19.80 -11.73 -5.87
N ARG A 280 -20.92 -11.08 -5.49
CA ARG A 280 -21.41 -9.86 -6.18
C ARG A 280 -20.35 -8.76 -6.17
N TRP A 281 -19.70 -8.54 -5.02
CA TRP A 281 -18.63 -7.55 -4.92
C TRP A 281 -17.43 -7.89 -5.80
N ASN A 282 -16.99 -9.16 -5.79
CA ASN A 282 -15.91 -9.64 -6.64
C ASN A 282 -16.23 -9.46 -8.14
N ASN A 283 -17.45 -9.82 -8.57
CA ASN A 283 -17.86 -9.70 -9.97
C ASN A 283 -17.82 -8.25 -10.49
N VAL A 284 -18.07 -7.26 -9.62
CA VAL A 284 -18.04 -5.84 -9.99
C VAL A 284 -16.62 -5.26 -10.02
N TYR A 285 -15.74 -5.72 -9.12
CA TYR A 285 -14.44 -5.08 -8.89
C TYR A 285 -13.22 -5.91 -9.28
N ALA A 286 -13.40 -7.15 -9.74
CA ALA A 286 -12.31 -7.93 -10.28
C ALA A 286 -12.20 -7.73 -11.80
N GLN A 287 -10.97 -7.83 -12.31
CA GLN A 287 -10.73 -7.91 -13.75
C GLN A 287 -11.13 -9.31 -14.26
N ASN A 288 -11.44 -9.45 -15.55
CA ASN A 288 -11.74 -10.76 -16.14
C ASN A 288 -10.45 -11.57 -16.30
N ASP A 289 -10.50 -12.86 -15.95
CA ASP A 289 -9.40 -13.81 -16.13
C ASP A 289 -9.60 -14.65 -17.39
N GLU A 290 -8.53 -14.86 -18.15
CA GLU A 290 -8.51 -15.81 -19.28
C GLU A 290 -8.23 -17.26 -18.84
N SER A 291 -7.84 -17.49 -17.58
CA SER A 291 -7.48 -18.82 -17.06
C SER A 291 -7.86 -19.02 -15.58
N LEU A 292 -8.26 -20.24 -15.22
CA LEU A 292 -8.70 -20.64 -13.89
C LEU A 292 -7.70 -21.62 -13.24
N ALA A 293 -7.29 -21.35 -12.01
CA ALA A 293 -6.61 -22.32 -11.13
C ALA A 293 -7.64 -23.01 -10.23
N ILE A 294 -7.39 -24.24 -9.83
CA ILE A 294 -8.26 -24.99 -8.93
C ILE A 294 -7.45 -25.28 -7.65
N ASP A 295 -7.95 -24.85 -6.50
CA ASP A 295 -7.29 -25.00 -5.20
C ASP A 295 -8.22 -25.72 -4.21
N GLY A 296 -7.65 -26.66 -3.46
CA GLY A 296 -8.35 -27.41 -2.41
C GLY A 296 -7.87 -26.96 -1.04
N LYS A 297 -8.74 -26.34 -0.25
CA LYS A 297 -8.43 -25.93 1.13
C LYS A 297 -9.14 -26.83 2.13
N THR A 298 -8.37 -27.33 3.08
CA THR A 298 -8.88 -27.99 4.27
C THR A 298 -9.11 -26.96 5.36
N MET A 299 -10.36 -26.82 5.81
CA MET A 299 -10.71 -25.84 6.83
C MET A 299 -10.26 -26.33 8.21
N LYS A 300 -9.38 -25.57 8.87
CA LYS A 300 -8.97 -25.87 10.25
C LYS A 300 -10.14 -25.59 11.19
N ASN A 301 -10.49 -26.57 12.02
CA ASN A 301 -11.58 -26.53 13.01
C ASN A 301 -13.01 -26.44 12.47
N ALA A 302 -13.22 -26.73 11.17
CA ALA A 302 -14.56 -26.97 10.64
C ALA A 302 -14.71 -28.48 10.40
N ILE A 303 -15.59 -29.09 11.19
CA ILE A 303 -15.90 -30.52 11.13
C ILE A 303 -17.33 -30.61 10.59
N ASP A 304 -17.58 -31.50 9.63
CA ASP A 304 -18.93 -31.74 9.13
C ASP A 304 -19.77 -32.60 10.07
N ASP A 305 -21.03 -32.78 9.73
CA ASP A 305 -22.00 -33.56 10.52
C ASP A 305 -21.61 -35.03 10.67
N GLN A 306 -20.60 -35.50 9.94
CA GLN A 306 -20.08 -36.87 9.95
C GLN A 306 -18.74 -36.99 10.71
N GLY A 307 -18.23 -35.90 11.29
CA GLY A 307 -16.98 -35.90 12.05
C GLY A 307 -15.72 -35.70 11.21
N TYR A 308 -15.84 -35.45 9.91
CA TYR A 308 -14.70 -35.26 9.02
C TYR A 308 -14.35 -33.78 8.83
N GLN A 309 -13.08 -33.52 8.55
CA GLN A 309 -12.61 -32.17 8.31
C GLN A 309 -13.18 -31.64 6.99
N VAL A 310 -13.75 -30.44 7.01
CA VAL A 310 -14.40 -29.86 5.84
C VAL A 310 -13.36 -29.48 4.79
N HIS A 311 -13.46 -30.13 3.62
CA HIS A 311 -12.67 -29.79 2.43
C HIS A 311 -13.50 -28.90 1.51
N ILE A 312 -12.87 -27.82 1.04
CA ILE A 312 -13.49 -26.89 0.12
C ILE A 312 -12.61 -26.75 -1.11
N MET A 313 -13.22 -26.90 -2.28
CA MET A 313 -12.57 -26.70 -3.58
C MET A 313 -13.00 -25.37 -4.15
N SER A 314 -12.03 -24.54 -4.52
CA SER A 314 -12.23 -23.22 -5.11
C SER A 314 -11.64 -23.17 -6.51
N ALA A 315 -12.41 -22.70 -7.50
CA ALA A 315 -11.84 -22.29 -8.78
C ALA A 315 -11.47 -20.81 -8.68
N VAL A 316 -10.19 -20.51 -8.73
CA VAL A 316 -9.60 -19.19 -8.54
C VAL A 316 -8.91 -18.74 -9.82
N GLY A 317 -9.35 -17.64 -10.41
CA GLY A 317 -8.74 -17.10 -11.62
C GLY A 317 -7.24 -16.78 -11.46
N HIS A 318 -6.44 -17.10 -12.47
CA HIS A 318 -4.98 -17.18 -12.33
C HIS A 318 -4.32 -15.81 -12.16
N GLN A 319 -4.78 -14.80 -12.87
CA GLN A 319 -4.21 -13.46 -12.88
C GLN A 319 -4.91 -12.57 -11.84
N THR A 320 -6.22 -12.69 -11.68
CA THR A 320 -7.01 -11.82 -10.79
C THR A 320 -7.20 -12.36 -9.38
N LYS A 321 -6.99 -13.67 -9.20
CA LYS A 321 -7.27 -14.40 -7.95
C LYS A 321 -8.75 -14.37 -7.52
N VAL A 322 -9.68 -14.15 -8.45
CA VAL A 322 -11.13 -14.26 -8.20
C VAL A 322 -11.52 -15.69 -7.91
N CYS A 323 -12.17 -15.94 -6.78
CA CYS A 323 -12.84 -17.20 -6.55
C CYS A 323 -14.18 -17.22 -7.31
N HIS A 324 -14.24 -17.93 -8.43
CA HIS A 324 -15.43 -18.06 -9.29
C HIS A 324 -16.46 -19.01 -8.71
N THR A 325 -16.01 -20.05 -8.01
CA THR A 325 -16.88 -20.98 -7.29
C THR A 325 -16.14 -21.57 -6.11
N GLN A 326 -16.86 -21.84 -5.04
CA GLN A 326 -16.36 -22.51 -3.87
C GLN A 326 -17.37 -23.60 -3.47
N LYS A 327 -16.98 -24.87 -3.56
CA LYS A 327 -17.86 -26.02 -3.30
C LYS A 327 -17.27 -26.89 -2.20
N LYS A 328 -18.09 -27.22 -1.19
CA LYS A 328 -17.76 -28.25 -0.20
C LYS A 328 -17.63 -29.58 -0.93
N LEU A 329 -16.48 -30.24 -0.78
CA LEU A 329 -16.29 -31.59 -1.30
C LEU A 329 -16.84 -32.59 -0.29
N ALA A 330 -17.58 -33.59 -0.77
CA ALA A 330 -17.91 -34.76 0.03
C ALA A 330 -16.61 -35.54 0.31
N PRO A 331 -16.47 -36.18 1.47
CA PRO A 331 -15.31 -37.03 1.74
C PRO A 331 -15.19 -38.08 0.64
N SER A 332 -14.00 -38.20 0.05
CA SER A 332 -13.66 -39.30 -0.85
C SER A 332 -13.76 -40.60 -0.04
N ARG A 333 -14.63 -41.50 -0.47
CA ARG A 333 -14.80 -42.84 0.13
C ARG A 333 -13.51 -43.64 0.09
#